data_AF-A0AA40PPT7-F1
#
_entry.id   AF-A0AA40PPT7-F1
#
_cell.length_a   1.000
_cell.length_b   1.000
_cell.length_c   1.000
_cell.angle_alpha   90.00
_cell.angle_beta   90.00
_cell.angle_gamma   90.00
#
_symmetry.space_group_name_H-M   'P 1'
#
loop_
_entity.id
_entity.type
_entity.pdbx_description
1 polymer ?
#
loop_
_entity_poly.entity_id
_entity_poly.type
_entity_poly.pdbx_seq_one_letter_code
_entity_poly.pdbx_strand_id
1 'polypeptide(L)'
;MLSSFTEFVDNEYTAAAQLGIESAGMHEIFGQQVVVTWSLPHRMHKSLPLTLQLWVYHGCGRVEKLTYDISQLSGYRVYCIKDDEYEENQGIVSYRVALLNGDKEIISRRHHLWMDVISVDEFSDA
;
A
#
# COMPACT_ATOMS: atom_id res chain seq x y z
N MET A 1 2.00 2.52 -16.67
CA MET A 1 2.98 2.49 -15.58
C MET A 1 2.25 2.25 -14.27
N LEU A 2 2.76 1.32 -13.48
CA LEU A 2 2.39 1.12 -12.08
C LEU A 2 3.61 1.49 -11.24
N SER A 3 3.40 2.30 -10.21
CA SER A 3 4.44 2.77 -9.28
C SER A 3 3.91 2.79 -7.87
N SER A 4 4.82 2.66 -6.93
CA SER A 4 4.51 2.64 -5.51
C SER A 4 5.69 3.10 -4.69
N PHE A 5 5.43 3.77 -3.57
CA PHE A 5 6.44 4.16 -2.59
C PHE A 5 5.84 4.24 -1.19
N THR A 6 6.69 4.20 -0.16
CA THR A 6 6.31 4.43 1.23
C THR A 6 6.78 5.80 1.66
N GLU A 7 5.98 6.47 2.47
CA GLU A 7 6.38 7.70 3.15
C GLU A 7 5.95 7.66 4.63
N PHE A 8 6.68 8.40 5.46
CA PHE A 8 6.32 8.63 6.85
C PHE A 8 5.35 9.79 6.93
N VAL A 9 4.37 9.66 7.81
CA VAL A 9 3.45 10.72 8.16
C VAL A 9 3.85 11.23 9.54
N ASP A 10 4.15 12.51 9.62
CA ASP A 10 4.47 13.23 10.86
C ASP A 10 3.78 14.60 10.82
N ASN A 11 3.56 15.20 11.99
CA ASN A 11 3.00 16.53 12.17
C ASN A 11 3.72 17.60 11.35
N GLU A 12 5.03 17.47 11.12
CA GLU A 12 5.81 18.37 10.28
C GLU A 12 5.33 18.43 8.81
N TYR A 13 4.63 17.39 8.33
CA TYR A 13 4.10 17.30 6.97
C TYR A 13 2.63 17.75 6.85
N THR A 14 2.04 18.25 7.94
CA THR A 14 0.67 18.78 7.90
C THR A 14 0.62 20.17 7.30
N ALA A 15 -0.50 20.52 6.65
CA ALA A 15 -0.73 21.87 6.15
C ALA A 15 -0.68 22.91 7.30
N ALA A 16 -1.08 22.54 8.51
CA ALA A 16 -1.00 23.41 9.69
C ALA A 16 0.45 23.73 10.07
N ALA A 17 1.34 22.72 10.09
CA ALA A 17 2.76 22.93 10.32
C ALA A 17 3.41 23.79 9.23
N GLN A 18 3.08 23.55 7.95
CA GLN A 18 3.57 24.38 6.84
C GLN A 18 3.12 25.84 6.91
N LEU A 19 1.96 26.10 7.52
CA LEU A 19 1.41 27.44 7.71
C LEU A 19 1.80 28.07 9.05
N GLY A 20 2.64 27.42 9.85
CA GLY A 20 3.08 27.92 11.15
C GLY A 20 1.94 28.08 12.16
N ILE A 21 0.86 27.31 12.00
CA ILE A 21 -0.26 27.32 12.93
C ILE A 21 0.14 26.46 14.13
N GLU A 22 0.37 27.10 15.28
CA GLU A 22 0.66 26.41 16.54
C GLU A 22 -0.52 25.49 16.89
N SER A 23 -0.29 24.18 16.79
CA SER A 23 -1.28 23.17 17.13
C SER A 23 -1.29 22.99 18.64
N ALA A 24 -2.02 23.87 19.35
CA ALA A 24 -2.19 23.80 20.79
C ALA A 24 -2.93 22.50 21.17
N GLY A 25 -2.18 21.45 21.51
CA GLY A 25 -2.70 20.23 22.14
C GLY A 25 -3.07 19.07 21.21
N MET A 26 -2.56 19.01 19.97
CA MET A 26 -2.75 17.81 19.14
C MET A 26 -1.67 16.76 19.44
N HIS A 27 -2.13 15.51 19.61
CA HIS A 27 -1.29 14.32 19.69
C HIS A 27 -0.34 14.29 18.48
N GLU A 28 0.90 13.85 18.69
CA GLU A 28 1.84 13.66 17.58
C GLU A 28 1.31 12.56 16.65
N ILE A 29 0.86 12.94 15.45
CA ILE A 29 0.32 11.97 14.48
C ILE A 29 1.50 11.34 13.75
N PHE A 30 1.96 10.21 14.27
CA PHE A 30 2.95 9.38 13.60
C PHE A 30 2.27 8.29 12.79
N GLY A 31 2.77 8.05 11.59
CA GLY A 31 2.26 7.00 10.75
C GLY A 31 3.14 6.70 9.55
N GLN A 32 2.65 5.77 8.75
CA GLN A 32 3.25 5.41 7.48
C GLN A 32 2.15 5.20 6.46
N GLN A 33 2.48 5.46 5.19
CA GLN A 33 1.56 5.16 4.11
C GLN A 33 2.27 4.59 2.89
N VAL A 34 1.55 3.71 2.19
CA VAL A 34 1.92 3.24 0.86
C VAL A 34 1.07 3.99 -0.14
N VAL A 35 1.73 4.75 -1.00
CA VAL A 35 1.08 5.40 -2.13
C VAL A 35 1.27 4.53 -3.36
N VAL A 36 0.16 4.19 -4.00
CA VAL A 36 0.12 3.42 -5.23
C VAL A 36 -0.44 4.30 -6.33
N THR A 37 0.27 4.44 -7.43
CA THR A 37 -0.17 5.23 -8.59
C THR A 37 -0.17 4.36 -9.84
N TRP A 38 -1.17 4.57 -10.70
CA TRP A 38 -1.25 3.92 -12.00
C TRP A 38 -1.54 4.92 -13.11
N SER A 39 -1.01 4.62 -14.29
CA SER A 39 -1.32 5.28 -15.54
C SER A 39 -1.24 4.28 -16.68
N LEU A 40 -2.40 3.77 -17.12
CA LEU A 40 -2.53 2.69 -18.07
C LEU A 40 -2.63 3.22 -19.50
N PRO A 41 -2.04 2.52 -20.48
CA PRO A 41 -2.22 2.86 -21.89
C PRO A 41 -3.69 2.88 -22.29
N HIS A 42 -4.10 3.83 -23.14
CA HIS A 42 -5.50 3.98 -23.58
C HIS A 42 -6.12 2.70 -24.16
N ARG A 43 -5.31 1.86 -24.83
CA ARG A 43 -5.73 0.54 -25.35
C ARG A 43 -6.30 -0.40 -24.27
N MET A 44 -5.99 -0.19 -23.00
CA MET A 44 -6.51 -1.00 -21.88
C MET A 44 -7.90 -0.57 -21.40
N HIS A 45 -8.52 0.46 -22.01
CA HIS A 45 -9.85 0.92 -21.61
C HIS A 45 -10.90 -0.21 -21.68
N LYS A 46 -10.78 -1.11 -22.67
CA LYS A 46 -11.68 -2.26 -22.84
C LYS A 46 -11.47 -3.36 -21.79
N SER A 47 -10.39 -3.29 -21.03
CA SER A 47 -10.07 -4.23 -19.96
C SER A 47 -10.52 -3.75 -18.60
N LEU A 48 -11.10 -2.55 -18.49
CA LEU A 48 -11.68 -2.06 -17.24
C LEU A 48 -13.04 -2.75 -16.97
N PRO A 49 -13.42 -2.95 -15.69
CA PRO A 49 -12.63 -2.63 -14.50
C PRO A 49 -11.48 -3.63 -14.28
N LEU A 50 -10.39 -3.14 -13.68
CA LEU A 50 -9.26 -3.94 -13.24
C LEU A 50 -9.25 -4.03 -11.72
N THR A 51 -8.52 -5.00 -11.18
CA THR A 51 -8.39 -5.21 -9.74
C THR A 51 -6.98 -4.84 -9.29
N LEU A 52 -6.87 -3.94 -8.31
CA LEU A 52 -5.61 -3.62 -7.63
C LEU A 52 -5.55 -4.42 -6.33
N GLN A 53 -4.52 -5.23 -6.18
CA GLN A 53 -4.23 -5.93 -4.92
C GLN A 53 -2.99 -5.31 -4.28
N LEU A 54 -3.10 -4.94 -3.01
CA LEU A 54 -2.02 -4.46 -2.18
C LEU A 54 -1.84 -5.45 -1.03
N TRP A 55 -0.66 -6.03 -0.91
CA TRP A 55 -0.26 -6.80 0.25
C TRP A 55 0.67 -5.97 1.10
N VAL A 56 0.42 -5.91 2.40
CA VAL A 56 1.21 -5.16 3.36
C VAL A 56 1.73 -6.13 4.42
N TYR A 57 3.04 -6.14 4.62
CA TYR A 57 3.69 -6.87 5.69
C TYR A 57 4.03 -5.90 6.81
N HIS A 58 3.43 -6.14 7.97
CA HIS A 58 3.54 -5.31 9.16
C HIS A 58 4.67 -5.79 10.07
N GLY A 59 5.19 -4.89 10.92
CA GLY A 59 6.24 -5.21 11.89
C GLY A 59 5.81 -6.28 12.90
N CYS A 60 4.51 -6.35 13.21
CA CYS A 60 3.93 -7.39 14.05
C CYS A 60 3.90 -8.80 13.40
N GLY A 61 4.39 -8.93 12.16
CA GLY A 61 4.47 -10.19 11.41
C GLY A 61 3.19 -10.56 10.64
N ARG A 62 2.16 -9.72 10.68
CA ARG A 62 0.91 -9.94 9.93
C ARG A 62 1.04 -9.50 8.47
N VAL A 63 0.34 -10.21 7.60
CA VAL A 63 0.14 -9.82 6.20
C VAL A 63 -1.32 -9.44 5.99
N GLU A 64 -1.56 -8.21 5.60
CA GLU A 64 -2.87 -7.74 5.16
C GLU A 64 -2.96 -7.76 3.63
N LYS A 65 -4.11 -8.13 3.08
CA LYS A 65 -4.40 -8.06 1.63
C LYS A 65 -5.59 -7.15 1.40
N LEU A 66 -5.36 -6.02 0.75
CA LEU A 66 -6.38 -5.08 0.32
C LEU A 66 -6.67 -5.24 -1.17
N THR A 67 -7.95 -5.14 -1.55
CA THR A 67 -8.41 -5.29 -2.92
C THR A 67 -9.27 -4.11 -3.33
N TYR A 68 -8.94 -3.47 -4.45
CA TYR A 68 -9.65 -2.30 -4.95
C TYR A 68 -10.03 -2.46 -6.42
N ASP A 69 -11.24 -2.03 -6.78
CA ASP A 69 -11.64 -1.92 -8.17
C ASP A 69 -11.12 -0.61 -8.80
N ILE A 70 -10.51 -0.74 -9.97
CA ILE A 70 -10.02 0.37 -10.79
C ILE A 70 -10.86 0.47 -12.05
N SER A 71 -11.69 1.51 -12.10
CA SER A 71 -12.54 1.83 -13.26
C SER A 71 -11.94 2.94 -14.14
N GLN A 72 -10.75 3.44 -13.82
CA GLN A 72 -10.11 4.56 -14.52
C GLN A 72 -8.70 4.19 -14.98
N LEU A 73 -8.31 4.68 -16.16
CA LEU A 73 -6.99 4.42 -16.74
C LEU A 73 -5.85 5.02 -15.91
N SER A 74 -6.06 6.10 -15.18
CA SER A 74 -5.04 6.70 -14.32
C SER A 74 -5.64 7.08 -12.98
N GLY A 75 -4.84 7.04 -11.93
CA GLY A 75 -5.28 7.36 -10.59
C GLY A 75 -4.26 6.96 -9.52
N TYR A 76 -4.69 7.05 -8.27
CA TYR A 76 -3.88 6.66 -7.13
C TYR A 76 -4.74 6.08 -6.00
N ARG A 77 -4.10 5.31 -5.13
CA ARG A 77 -4.63 4.81 -3.86
C ARG A 77 -3.58 5.00 -2.78
N VAL A 78 -4.03 5.36 -1.59
CA VAL A 78 -3.20 5.52 -0.41
C VAL A 78 -3.72 4.53 0.63
N TYR A 79 -2.84 3.69 1.13
CA TYR A 79 -3.07 2.90 2.33
C TYR A 79 -2.23 3.52 3.44
N CYS A 80 -2.85 3.87 4.56
CA CYS A 80 -2.20 4.61 5.63
C CYS A 80 -2.55 3.99 6.98
N ILE A 81 -1.53 3.83 7.81
CA ILE A 81 -1.65 3.47 9.22
C ILE A 81 -1.13 4.64 10.07
N LYS A 82 -1.82 4.96 11.15
CA LYS A 82 -1.50 6.09 12.04
C LYS A 82 -1.81 5.75 13.48
N ASP A 83 -1.23 6.50 14.40
CA ASP A 83 -1.58 6.49 15.83
C ASP A 83 -1.58 5.04 16.38
N ASP A 84 -2.66 4.64 17.07
CA ASP A 84 -2.81 3.30 17.64
C ASP A 84 -2.60 2.17 16.61
N GLU A 85 -3.08 2.33 15.37
CA GLU A 85 -2.92 1.32 14.32
C GLU A 85 -1.44 1.17 13.91
N TYR A 86 -0.67 2.26 13.95
CA TYR A 86 0.76 2.21 13.70
C TYR A 86 1.50 1.48 14.81
N GLU A 87 1.16 1.74 16.07
CA GLU A 87 1.75 1.06 17.24
C GLU A 87 1.41 -0.43 17.26
N GLU A 88 0.13 -0.79 17.08
CA GLU A 88 -0.35 -2.16 17.08
C GLU A 88 0.29 -3.00 15.97
N ASN A 89 0.41 -2.43 14.78
CA ASN A 89 1.01 -3.11 13.64
C ASN A 89 2.54 -3.01 13.60
N GLN A 90 3.14 -2.19 14.46
CA GLN A 90 4.58 -1.89 14.46
C GLN A 90 5.06 -1.39 13.07
N GLY A 91 4.24 -0.57 12.42
CA GLY A 91 4.52 -0.02 11.10
C GLY A 91 4.36 -0.99 9.92
N ILE A 92 4.72 -0.50 8.74
CA ILE A 92 4.82 -1.19 7.46
C ILE A 92 6.29 -1.53 7.21
N VAL A 93 6.61 -2.81 7.16
CA VAL A 93 7.96 -3.30 6.84
C VAL A 93 8.17 -3.43 5.33
N SER A 94 7.16 -3.97 4.64
CA SER A 94 7.25 -4.22 3.21
C SER A 94 5.87 -4.33 2.58
N TYR A 95 5.80 -4.20 1.26
CA TYR A 95 4.53 -4.34 0.54
C TYR A 95 4.75 -4.84 -0.89
N ARG A 96 3.68 -5.39 -1.48
CA ARG A 96 3.57 -5.73 -2.90
C ARG A 96 2.28 -5.17 -3.46
N VAL A 97 2.33 -4.70 -4.69
CA VAL A 97 1.18 -4.22 -5.45
C VAL A 97 1.08 -5.01 -6.74
N ALA A 98 -0.12 -5.47 -7.09
CA ALA A 98 -0.41 -6.07 -8.38
C ALA A 98 -1.66 -5.45 -8.98
N LEU A 99 -1.65 -5.29 -10.30
CA LEU A 99 -2.81 -4.96 -11.09
C LEU A 99 -3.22 -6.20 -11.89
N LEU A 100 -4.47 -6.62 -11.74
CA LEU A 100 -5.03 -7.82 -12.33
C LEU A 100 -6.21 -7.49 -13.25
N ASN A 101 -6.41 -8.33 -14.27
CA ASN A 101 -7.63 -8.40 -15.07
C ASN A 101 -8.29 -9.76 -14.80
N GLY A 102 -9.34 -9.79 -13.99
CA GLY A 102 -9.80 -11.02 -13.35
C GLY A 102 -8.69 -11.63 -12.50
N ASP A 103 -8.40 -12.90 -12.68
CA ASP A 103 -7.34 -13.62 -11.94
C ASP A 103 -5.94 -13.43 -12.54
N LYS A 104 -5.82 -12.74 -13.68
CA LYS A 104 -4.55 -12.60 -14.39
C LYS A 104 -3.81 -11.34 -13.95
N GLU A 105 -2.66 -11.51 -13.32
CA GLU A 105 -1.72 -10.40 -13.08
C GLU A 105 -1.21 -9.82 -14.40
N ILE A 106 -1.39 -8.51 -14.58
CA ILE A 106 -0.89 -7.74 -15.73
C ILE A 106 0.49 -7.17 -15.42
N ILE A 107 0.64 -6.59 -14.23
CA ILE A 107 1.86 -5.95 -13.76
C ILE A 107 1.88 -5.90 -12.25
N SER A 108 3.07 -6.05 -11.66
CA SER A 108 3.29 -5.86 -10.23
C SER A 108 4.52 -5.00 -9.94
N ARG A 109 4.53 -4.47 -8.71
CA ARG A 109 5.62 -3.75 -8.07
C ARG A 109 5.75 -4.24 -6.65
N ARG A 110 6.97 -4.26 -6.12
CA ARG A 110 7.23 -4.70 -4.76
C ARG A 110 8.28 -3.82 -4.12
N HIS A 111 8.14 -3.61 -2.82
CA HIS A 111 9.20 -3.05 -2.00
C HIS A 111 10.42 -3.99 -2.03
N HIS A 112 11.62 -3.44 -1.92
CA HIS A 112 12.85 -4.23 -2.07
C HIS A 112 13.01 -5.32 -1.00
N LEU A 113 12.39 -5.14 0.16
CA LEU A 113 12.38 -6.12 1.25
C LEU A 113 11.26 -7.16 1.13
N TRP A 114 10.45 -7.11 0.07
CA TRP A 114 9.38 -8.10 -0.13
C TRP A 114 9.98 -9.44 -0.53
N MET A 115 9.90 -10.42 0.37
CA MET A 115 10.22 -11.80 0.09
C MET A 115 8.92 -12.60 -0.04
N ASP A 116 8.83 -13.43 -1.08
CA ASP A 116 7.73 -14.37 -1.19
C ASP A 116 7.90 -15.40 -0.07
N VAL A 117 6.95 -15.42 0.86
CA VAL A 117 6.95 -16.40 1.96
C VAL A 117 6.70 -17.78 1.34
N ILE A 118 7.73 -18.63 1.32
CA ILE A 118 7.57 -20.03 0.94
C ILE A 118 6.86 -20.71 2.11
N SER A 119 5.56 -20.98 1.97
CA SER A 119 4.82 -21.80 2.91
C SER A 119 5.28 -23.26 2.78
N VAL A 120 5.92 -23.79 3.83
CA VAL A 120 6.35 -25.19 3.92
C VAL A 120 5.17 -26.07 4.35
N ASP A 121 4.05 -26.02 3.62
CA ASP A 121 2.91 -26.91 3.84
C ASP A 121 2.83 -28.02 2.76
N GLU A 122 3.77 -28.07 1.80
CA GLU A 122 3.81 -29.07 0.72
C GLU A 122 4.77 -30.25 0.96
N PHE A 123 5.30 -30.42 2.19
CA PHE A 123 6.23 -31.52 2.51
C PHE A 123 5.72 -32.52 3.57
N SER A 124 4.42 -32.52 3.89
CA SER A 124 3.81 -33.55 4.74
C SER A 124 2.85 -34.43 3.93
N ASP A 125 3.42 -35.25 3.05
CA ASP A 125 2.82 -36.53 2.65
C ASP A 125 3.97 -37.47 2.32
N ALA A 126 4.33 -38.30 3.30
CA ALA A 126 5.21 -39.47 3.16
C ALA A 126 4.61 -40.64 3.94
#